data_AF-A0A1F8V0T0-F1
#
_entry.id   AF-A0A1F8V0T0-F1
#
_cell.length_a   1.000
_cell.length_b   1.000
_cell.length_c   1.000
_cell.angle_alpha   90.00
_cell.angle_beta   90.00
_cell.angle_gamma   90.00
#
_symmetry.space_group_name_H-M   'P 1'
#
loop_
_entity.id
_entity.type
_entity.pdbx_description
1 polymer ?
#
loop_
_entity_poly.entity_id
_entity_poly.type
_entity_poly.pdbx_seq_one_letter_code
_entity_poly.pdbx_strand_id
1 'polypeptide(L)'
;MKPKRISIRFNMENEADRKAWEYLQGSDGSRNKAVIAAINSYFEPVNSSIADIVWQTIRECFQNVSMIQPLQEEQPPTLTEDENALLDSLDDFLGG
;
A
#
# COMPACT_ATOMS: atom_id res chain seq x y z
N MET A 1 -8.91 21.01 -39.79
CA MET A 1 -10.06 20.27 -39.23
C MET A 1 -11.03 21.24 -38.58
N LYS A 2 -12.34 20.95 -38.61
CA LYS A 2 -13.36 21.78 -37.95
C LYS A 2 -13.52 21.36 -36.47
N PRO A 3 -13.60 22.29 -35.50
CA PRO A 3 -13.81 21.95 -34.11
C PRO A 3 -15.16 21.23 -33.93
N LYS A 4 -15.19 20.26 -33.00
CA LYS A 4 -16.41 19.54 -32.60
C LYS A 4 -16.85 20.06 -31.23
N ARG A 5 -18.16 20.15 -31.01
CA ARG A 5 -18.77 20.63 -29.76
C ARG A 5 -19.62 19.54 -29.13
N ILE A 6 -19.48 19.38 -27.81
CA ILE A 6 -20.34 18.57 -26.96
C ILE A 6 -20.93 19.45 -25.85
N SER A 7 -22.06 19.05 -25.28
CA SER A 7 -22.69 19.71 -24.14
C SER A 7 -22.91 18.66 -23.04
N ILE A 8 -22.40 18.93 -21.84
CA ILE A 8 -22.46 18.02 -20.69
C ILE A 8 -23.28 18.73 -19.61
N ARG A 9 -24.24 18.01 -19.01
CA ARG A 9 -25.04 18.48 -17.87
C ARG A 9 -24.68 17.64 -16.66
N PHE A 10 -24.44 18.29 -15.53
CA PHE A 10 -24.15 17.64 -14.27
C PHE A 10 -25.40 17.65 -13.40
N ASN A 11 -25.76 16.51 -12.84
CA ASN A 11 -26.79 16.43 -11.82
C ASN A 11 -26.20 16.73 -10.44
N MET A 12 -26.57 17.86 -9.82
CA MET A 12 -26.04 18.25 -8.51
C MET A 12 -26.53 17.39 -7.34
N GLU A 13 -27.60 16.60 -7.55
CA GLU A 13 -28.08 15.61 -6.57
C GLU A 13 -27.27 14.31 -6.64
N ASN A 14 -26.58 14.06 -7.76
CA ASN A 14 -25.67 12.92 -7.89
C ASN A 14 -24.28 13.30 -7.38
N GLU A 15 -23.75 12.52 -6.45
CA GLU A 15 -22.46 12.80 -5.83
C GLU A 15 -21.30 12.79 -6.82
N ALA A 16 -21.27 11.84 -7.75
CA ALA A 16 -20.20 11.71 -8.73
C ALA A 16 -20.18 12.90 -9.70
N ASP A 17 -21.35 13.31 -10.19
CA ASP A 17 -21.50 14.49 -11.04
C ASP A 17 -21.12 15.77 -10.31
N ARG A 18 -21.56 15.94 -9.06
CA ARG A 18 -21.20 17.09 -8.22
C ARG A 18 -19.70 17.18 -8.01
N LYS A 19 -19.05 16.07 -7.69
CA LYS A 19 -17.60 15.99 -7.52
C LYS A 19 -16.84 16.30 -8.81
N ALA A 20 -17.31 15.77 -9.95
CA ALA A 20 -16.75 16.10 -11.26
C ALA A 20 -16.88 17.60 -11.59
N TRP A 21 -18.00 18.21 -11.21
CA TRP A 21 -18.20 19.66 -11.34
C TRP A 21 -17.25 20.46 -10.44
N GLU A 22 -17.07 20.07 -9.19
CA GLU A 22 -16.13 20.71 -8.26
C GLU A 22 -14.69 20.68 -8.80
N TYR A 23 -14.24 19.53 -9.34
CA TYR A 23 -12.93 19.42 -9.98
C TYR A 23 -12.79 20.30 -11.23
N LEU A 24 -13.84 20.42 -12.03
CA LEU A 24 -13.84 21.27 -13.21
C LEU A 24 -13.79 22.77 -12.85
N GLN A 25 -14.31 23.14 -11.67
CA GLN A 25 -14.30 24.52 -11.18
C GLN A 25 -12.94 24.92 -10.59
N GLY A 26 -12.25 23.98 -9.93
CA GLY A 26 -10.93 24.20 -9.32
C GLY A 26 -9.75 24.13 -10.29
N SER A 27 -9.97 23.85 -11.58
CA SER A 27 -8.87 23.78 -12.54
C SER A 27 -8.38 25.18 -12.93
N ASP A 28 -7.11 25.49 -12.69
CA ASP A 28 -6.45 26.76 -13.08
C ASP A 28 -6.37 26.99 -14.61
N GLY A 29 -6.87 26.05 -15.41
CA GLY A 29 -6.83 26.06 -16.87
C GLY A 29 -8.21 26.04 -17.54
N SER A 30 -8.21 25.86 -18.87
CA SER A 30 -9.45 25.72 -19.63
C SER A 30 -10.20 24.45 -19.22
N ARG A 31 -11.48 24.60 -18.83
CA ARG A 31 -12.40 23.48 -18.58
C ARG A 31 -12.40 22.45 -19.72
N ASN A 32 -12.33 22.92 -20.96
CA ASN A 32 -12.26 22.05 -22.13
C ASN A 32 -10.98 21.19 -22.14
N LYS A 33 -9.84 21.77 -21.75
CA LYS A 33 -8.57 21.04 -21.66
C LYS A 33 -8.62 19.99 -20.54
N ALA A 34 -9.21 20.34 -19.39
CA ALA A 34 -9.40 19.40 -18.29
C ALA A 34 -10.30 18.21 -18.68
N VAL A 35 -11.42 18.47 -19.36
CA VAL A 35 -12.32 17.42 -19.87
C VAL A 35 -11.62 16.53 -20.88
N ILE A 36 -10.90 17.11 -21.86
CA ILE A 36 -10.16 16.32 -22.85
C ILE A 36 -9.08 15.45 -22.18
N ALA A 37 -8.33 16.01 -21.23
CA ALA A 37 -7.30 15.28 -20.50
C ALA A 37 -7.88 14.10 -19.70
N ALA A 38 -9.00 14.33 -19.00
CA ALA A 38 -9.68 13.28 -18.25
C ALA A 38 -10.19 12.15 -19.16
N ILE A 39 -10.79 12.49 -20.30
CA ILE A 39 -11.26 11.49 -21.28
C ILE A 39 -10.07 10.68 -21.82
N ASN A 40 -9.00 11.35 -22.24
CA ASN A 40 -7.82 10.67 -22.75
C ASN A 40 -7.24 9.73 -21.68
N SER A 41 -7.04 10.20 -20.45
CA SER A 41 -6.51 9.39 -19.35
C SER A 41 -7.41 8.21 -18.99
N TYR A 42 -8.73 8.31 -19.16
CA TYR A 42 -9.65 7.20 -18.90
C TYR A 42 -9.50 6.06 -19.92
N PHE A 43 -9.23 6.39 -21.18
CA PHE A 43 -9.10 5.41 -22.26
C PHE A 43 -7.64 5.04 -22.58
N GLU A 44 -6.67 5.81 -22.11
CA GLU A 44 -5.26 5.50 -22.29
C GLU A 44 -4.95 4.21 -21.52
N PRO A 45 -4.37 3.19 -22.18
CA PRO A 45 -3.95 1.99 -21.48
C PRO A 45 -3.01 2.41 -20.36
N VAL A 46 -3.20 1.85 -19.16
CA VAL A 46 -2.19 1.92 -18.12
C VAL A 46 -0.99 1.14 -18.65
N ASN A 47 -0.13 1.80 -19.42
CA ASN A 47 1.20 1.31 -19.75
C ASN A 47 1.81 0.95 -18.40
N SER A 48 2.06 -0.35 -18.19
CA SER A 48 2.54 -1.00 -16.96
C SER A 48 2.69 0.01 -15.85
N SER A 49 1.69 0.09 -14.97
CA SER A 49 1.64 1.14 -13.96
C SER A 49 3.00 1.22 -13.29
N ILE A 50 3.45 2.41 -12.89
CA ILE A 50 4.70 2.52 -12.13
C ILE A 50 4.71 1.49 -10.98
N ALA A 51 3.55 1.14 -10.43
CA ALA A 51 3.42 0.05 -9.47
C ALA A 51 3.81 -1.34 -10.04
N ASP A 52 3.45 -1.70 -11.27
CA ASP A 52 3.88 -2.94 -11.92
C ASP A 52 5.40 -2.97 -12.15
N ILE A 53 5.98 -1.85 -12.57
CA ILE A 53 7.44 -1.71 -12.73
C ILE A 53 8.14 -1.82 -11.38
N VAL A 54 7.62 -1.15 -10.35
CA VAL A 54 8.13 -1.21 -8.98
C VAL A 54 8.02 -2.63 -8.43
N TRP A 55 6.88 -3.31 -8.63
CA TRP A 55 6.68 -4.69 -8.20
C TRP A 55 7.66 -5.64 -8.89
N GLN A 56 7.84 -5.49 -10.19
CA GLN A 56 8.76 -6.31 -10.96
C GLN A 56 10.21 -6.08 -10.51
N THR A 57 10.59 -4.82 -10.28
CA THR A 57 11.93 -4.45 -9.79
C THR A 57 12.20 -5.02 -8.40
N ILE A 58 11.25 -4.88 -7.46
CA ILE A 58 11.35 -5.48 -6.12
C ILE A 58 11.53 -6.99 -6.25
N ARG A 59 10.68 -7.66 -7.03
CA ARG A 59 10.76 -9.11 -7.23
C ARG A 59 12.14 -9.52 -7.77
N GLU A 60 12.66 -8.84 -8.77
CA GLU A 60 13.98 -9.14 -9.36
C GLU A 60 15.14 -8.92 -8.37
N CYS A 61 15.09 -7.86 -7.57
CA CYS A 61 16.12 -7.61 -6.55
C CYS A 61 16.15 -8.70 -5.46
N PHE A 62 15.01 -9.27 -5.09
CA PHE A 62 14.90 -10.25 -4.01
C PHE A 62 14.90 -11.71 -4.47
N GLN A 63 14.84 -11.99 -5.78
CA GLN A 63 14.86 -13.35 -6.34
C GLN A 63 16.12 -14.15 -5.96
N ASN A 64 17.25 -13.48 -5.75
CA ASN A 64 18.54 -14.12 -5.41
C ASN A 64 18.93 -13.95 -3.94
N VAL A 65 18.06 -13.35 -3.13
CA VAL A 65 18.32 -13.18 -1.70
C VAL A 65 17.91 -14.46 -0.99
N SER A 66 18.89 -15.34 -0.76
CA SER A 66 18.72 -16.51 0.10
C SER A 66 18.44 -16.02 1.53
N MET A 67 17.16 -16.02 1.92
CA MET A 67 16.75 -15.72 3.28
C MET A 67 17.19 -16.90 4.17
N ILE A 68 18.38 -16.79 4.76
CA ILE A 68 18.75 -17.60 5.91
C ILE A 68 18.06 -16.96 7.11
N GLN A 69 16.84 -17.38 7.39
CA GLN A 69 16.25 -17.16 8.70
C GLN A 69 16.12 -18.52 9.37
N PRO A 70 17.02 -18.89 10.31
CA PRO A 70 16.58 -19.68 11.42
C PRO A 70 15.87 -18.68 12.34
N LEU A 71 14.54 -18.75 12.34
CA LEU A 71 13.80 -18.39 13.54
C LEU A 71 14.28 -19.39 14.60
N GLN A 72 15.30 -19.04 15.37
CA GLN A 72 15.56 -19.77 16.61
C GLN A 72 14.34 -19.52 17.48
N GLU A 73 13.51 -20.54 17.62
CA GLU A 73 12.67 -20.69 18.79
C GLU A 73 13.56 -20.43 20.00
N GLU A 74 13.23 -19.42 20.80
CA GLU A 74 13.80 -19.24 22.14
C GLU A 74 13.40 -20.47 22.96
N GLN A 75 14.23 -21.51 22.87
CA GLN A 75 14.22 -22.57 23.85
C GLN A 75 14.67 -21.92 25.17
N PRO A 76 13.91 -22.05 26.27
CA PRO A 76 14.35 -21.52 27.55
C PRO A 76 15.74 -22.11 27.84
N PRO A 77 16.66 -21.33 28.42
CA PRO A 77 18.00 -21.83 28.74
C PRO A 77 17.85 -23.15 29.51
N THR A 78 18.45 -24.22 28.99
CA THR A 78 18.50 -25.49 29.69
C THR A 78 19.31 -25.27 30.96
N LEU A 79 18.60 -25.05 32.07
CA LEU A 79 19.21 -24.92 33.38
C LEU A 79 19.90 -26.24 33.72
N THR A 80 21.14 -26.13 34.18
CA THR A 80 21.89 -27.26 34.73
C THR A 80 21.20 -27.79 35.99
N GLU A 81 21.49 -29.03 36.35
CA GLU A 81 20.93 -29.66 37.57
C GLU A 81 21.22 -28.83 38.83
N ASP A 82 22.41 -28.21 38.88
CA ASP A 82 22.83 -27.31 39.95
C ASP A 82 21.98 -26.03 40.00
N GLU A 83 21.65 -25.44 38.84
CA GLU A 83 20.80 -24.24 38.77
C GLU A 83 19.35 -24.53 39.18
N ASN A 84 18.82 -25.70 38.83
CA ASN A 84 17.50 -26.13 39.28
C ASN A 84 17.47 -26.36 40.80
N ALA A 85 18.50 -27.01 41.36
CA ALA A 85 18.61 -27.21 42.80
C ALA A 85 18.70 -25.88 43.58
N LEU A 86 19.35 -24.86 43.01
CA LEU A 86 19.39 -23.53 43.60
C LEU A 86 18.01 -22.85 43.59
N LEU A 87 17.25 -22.97 42.50
CA LEU A 87 15.90 -22.41 42.41
C LEU A 87 14.92 -23.08 43.37
N ASP A 88 14.96 -24.41 43.49
CA ASP A 88 14.14 -25.16 44.45
C ASP A 88 14.46 -24.75 45.89
N SER A 89 15.74 -24.52 46.20
CA SER A 89 16.16 -24.03 47.53
C SER A 89 15.66 -22.60 47.83
N LEU A 90 15.51 -21.76 46.80
CA LEU A 90 15.00 -20.40 46.95
C LEU A 90 13.48 -20.41 47.17
N ASP A 91 12.75 -21.32 46.52
CA ASP A 91 11.31 -21.48 46.69
C ASP A 91 10.97 -21.97 48.12
N ASP A 92 11.71 -22.96 48.62
CA ASP A 92 11.62 -23.42 50.01
C ASP A 92 11.93 -22.32 51.04
N PHE A 93 12.84 -21.40 50.71
CA PHE A 93 13.23 -20.29 51.58
C PHE A 93 12.21 -19.15 51.59
N LEU A 94 11.61 -18.82 50.44
CA LEU A 94 10.64 -17.73 50.30
C LEU A 94 9.22 -18.13 50.69
N GLY A 95 8.97 -19.43 50.87
CA GLY A 95 7.72 -19.98 51.38
C GLY A 95 6.59 -19.84 50.36
N GLY A 96 6.33 -20.93 49.62
CA GLY A 96 5.16 -21.06 48.77
C GLY A 96 3.83 -20.80 49.47
#